data_AF-A0A3E0QCQ7-F1
#
_entry.id   AF-A0A3E0QCQ7-F1
#
_cell.length_a   1.000
_cell.length_b   1.000
_cell.length_c   1.000
_cell.angle_alpha   90.00
_cell.angle_beta   90.00
_cell.angle_gamma   90.00
#
_symmetry.space_group_name_H-M   'P 1'
#
loop_
_entity.id
_entity.type
_entity.pdbx_description
1 polymer ?
#
loop_
_entity_poly.entity_id
_entity_poly.type
_entity_poly.pdbx_seq_one_letter_code
_entity_poly.pdbx_strand_id
1 'polypeptide(L)'
;MATEKFELDAIVELFGHQRVAGRVSEQSIGVATFIRIDIPETDHQPGFSRLVHPNAIYAINPVTEEVMKEMANRIHQKPIESWDIREMQKKLLMLSEKNKSESEFIEEV
;
A
#
# COMPACT_ATOMS: atom_id res chain seq x y z
N MET A 1 -3.64 23.42 -25.19
CA MET A 1 -4.65 22.64 -24.46
C MET A 1 -3.95 22.01 -23.27
N ALA A 2 -4.43 22.21 -22.04
CA ALA A 2 -3.85 21.55 -20.88
C ALA A 2 -4.33 20.09 -20.90
N THR A 3 -3.42 19.16 -21.16
CA THR A 3 -3.70 17.73 -21.04
C THR A 3 -3.93 17.43 -19.57
N GLU A 4 -5.13 17.00 -19.20
CA GLU A 4 -5.39 16.55 -17.83
C GLU A 4 -4.46 15.37 -17.51
N LYS A 5 -3.81 15.43 -16.34
CA LYS A 5 -2.98 14.33 -15.87
C LYS A 5 -3.90 13.15 -15.58
N PHE A 6 -3.57 11.99 -16.16
CA PHE A 6 -4.28 10.76 -15.88
C PHE A 6 -3.99 10.33 -14.45
N GLU A 7 -5.02 10.40 -13.59
CA GLU A 7 -5.00 9.95 -12.21
C GLU A 7 -6.34 9.27 -11.86
N LEU A 8 -6.28 8.07 -11.28
CA LEU A 8 -7.48 7.36 -10.81
C LEU A 8 -7.14 6.39 -9.67
N ASP A 9 -8.13 6.03 -8.85
CA ASP A 9 -7.98 4.95 -7.87
C ASP A 9 -8.35 3.62 -8.54
N ALA A 10 -7.50 2.59 -8.39
CA ALA A 10 -7.74 1.29 -9.03
C ALA A 10 -7.18 0.10 -8.26
N ILE A 11 -7.68 -1.07 -8.62
CA ILE A 11 -7.05 -2.36 -8.38
C ILE A 11 -6.31 -2.76 -9.66
N VAL A 12 -4.99 -2.91 -9.58
CA VAL A 12 -4.13 -3.25 -10.71
C VAL A 12 -3.70 -4.71 -10.59
N GLU A 13 -3.92 -5.47 -11.65
CA GLU A 13 -3.50 -6.86 -11.75
C GLU A 13 -2.16 -6.92 -12.50
N LEU A 14 -1.12 -7.39 -11.82
CA LEU A 14 0.22 -7.57 -12.35
C LEU A 14 0.41 -9.03 -12.76
N PHE A 15 0.90 -9.24 -13.99
CA PHE A 15 1.21 -10.56 -14.55
C PHE A 15 0.09 -11.63 -14.40
N GLY A 16 -1.16 -11.20 -14.25
CA GLY A 16 -2.35 -12.08 -14.12
C GLY A 16 -2.52 -12.83 -12.79
N HIS A 17 -1.61 -12.67 -11.82
CA HIS A 17 -1.67 -13.41 -10.54
C HIS A 17 -1.39 -12.55 -9.32
N GLN A 18 -0.80 -11.37 -9.53
CA GLN A 18 -0.50 -10.40 -8.50
C GLN A 18 -1.51 -9.26 -8.57
N ARG A 19 -1.91 -8.71 -7.42
CA ARG A 19 -2.81 -7.56 -7.35
C ARG A 19 -2.25 -6.53 -6.40
N VAL A 20 -2.44 -5.26 -6.72
CA VAL A 20 -2.19 -4.11 -5.85
C VAL A 20 -3.36 -3.15 -5.95
N ALA A 21 -3.66 -2.44 -4.87
CA ALA A 21 -4.66 -1.38 -4.89
C ALA A 21 -3.97 -0.06 -4.52
N GLY A 22 -4.23 0.97 -5.31
CA GLY A 22 -3.58 2.26 -5.13
C GLY A 22 -4.05 3.30 -6.12
N ARG A 23 -3.54 4.51 -5.95
CA ARG A 23 -3.74 5.60 -6.91
C ARG A 23 -2.79 5.43 -8.08
N VAL A 24 -3.34 5.38 -9.28
CA VAL A 24 -2.64 5.12 -10.53
C VAL A 24 -2.39 6.42 -11.26
N SER A 25 -1.14 6.64 -11.65
CA SER A 25 -0.72 7.78 -12.48
C SER A 25 0.36 7.37 -13.48
N GLU A 26 0.62 8.23 -14.46
CA GLU A 26 1.74 8.08 -15.38
C GLU A 26 3.00 8.72 -14.79
N GLN A 27 4.14 8.01 -14.85
CA GLN A 27 5.45 8.57 -14.51
C GLN A 27 6.48 8.25 -15.60
N SER A 28 7.03 9.30 -16.22
CA SER A 28 8.14 9.19 -17.16
C SER A 28 9.49 9.28 -16.45
N ILE A 29 10.41 8.35 -16.76
CA ILE A 29 11.79 8.35 -16.28
C ILE A 29 12.72 8.12 -17.48
N GLY A 30 13.46 9.16 -17.88
CA GLY A 30 14.27 9.14 -19.09
C GLY A 30 13.40 8.95 -20.34
N VAL A 31 13.67 7.89 -21.11
CA VAL A 31 12.90 7.53 -22.32
C VAL A 31 11.77 6.53 -22.05
N ALA A 32 11.64 6.03 -20.82
CA ALA A 32 10.67 5.02 -20.46
C ALA A 32 9.50 5.62 -19.67
N THR A 33 8.29 5.14 -19.96
CA THR A 33 7.08 5.46 -19.21
C THR A 33 6.71 4.30 -18.31
N PHE A 34 6.40 4.62 -17.06
CA PHE A 34 5.95 3.68 -16.04
C PHE A 34 4.54 4.04 -15.61
N ILE A 35 3.80 3.04 -15.16
CA ILE A 35 2.61 3.26 -14.36
C ILE A 35 3.06 3.30 -12.90
N ARG A 36 2.81 4.43 -12.25
CA ARG A 36 3.00 4.59 -10.82
C ARG A 36 1.72 4.20 -10.11
N ILE A 37 1.87 3.39 -9.08
CA ILE A 37 0.80 2.97 -8.20
C ILE A 37 1.20 3.41 -6.79
N ASP A 38 0.50 4.40 -6.23
CA ASP A 38 0.66 4.84 -4.85
C ASP A 38 -0.28 4.02 -3.96
N ILE A 39 0.29 3.07 -3.22
CA ILE A 39 -0.44 2.19 -2.31
C ILE A 39 -0.57 2.93 -0.96
N PRO A 40 -1.80 3.10 -0.44
CA PRO A 40 -2.01 3.78 0.82
C PRO A 40 -1.41 2.98 1.98
N GLU A 41 -1.21 3.65 3.10
CA GLU A 41 -0.95 2.96 4.37
C GLU A 41 -2.13 2.07 4.75
N THR A 42 -1.82 0.94 5.38
CA THR A 42 -2.78 -0.08 5.81
C THR A 42 -2.48 -0.46 7.27
N ASP A 43 -3.31 -1.29 7.88
CA ASP A 43 -3.09 -1.75 9.24
C ASP A 43 -1.78 -2.57 9.38
N HIS A 44 -1.32 -3.14 8.26
CA HIS A 44 -0.25 -4.15 8.22
C HIS A 44 1.07 -3.67 7.59
N GLN A 45 1.07 -2.53 6.91
CA GLN A 45 2.25 -1.97 6.24
C GLN A 45 2.11 -0.46 5.98
N PRO A 46 3.23 0.29 6.04
CA PRO A 46 3.25 1.69 5.64
C PRO A 46 2.88 1.85 4.16
N GLY A 47 2.38 3.03 3.81
CA GLY A 47 2.13 3.37 2.40
C GLY A 47 3.43 3.43 1.61
N PHE A 48 3.38 3.02 0.35
CA PHE A 48 4.55 3.02 -0.54
C PHE A 48 4.12 3.14 -2.00
N SER A 49 5.06 3.50 -2.87
CA SER A 49 4.83 3.60 -4.31
C SER A 49 5.48 2.44 -5.05
N ARG A 50 4.82 1.91 -6.07
CA ARG A 50 5.40 0.95 -7.01
C ARG A 50 5.38 1.54 -8.42
N LEU A 51 6.52 1.53 -9.08
CA LEU A 51 6.65 1.86 -10.50
C LEU A 51 6.70 0.55 -11.28
N VAL A 52 5.74 0.33 -12.17
CA VAL A 52 5.66 -0.87 -13.00
C VAL A 52 5.73 -0.51 -14.47
N HIS A 53 6.44 -1.33 -15.24
CA HIS A 53 6.43 -1.21 -16.69
C HIS A 53 5.02 -1.55 -17.21
N PRO A 54 4.47 -0.82 -18.20
CA PRO A 54 3.12 -1.08 -18.72
C PRO A 54 2.88 -2.55 -19.12
N ASN A 55 3.88 -3.21 -19.72
CA ASN A 55 3.81 -4.63 -20.09
C ASN A 55 3.65 -5.61 -18.91
N ALA A 56 3.87 -5.17 -17.67
CA ALA A 56 3.63 -5.98 -16.48
C ALA A 56 2.15 -6.01 -16.07
N ILE A 57 1.33 -5.12 -16.62
CA ILE A 57 -0.06 -4.94 -16.23
C ILE A 57 -0.93 -5.84 -17.09
N TYR A 58 -1.69 -6.71 -16.43
CA TYR A 58 -2.73 -7.51 -17.04
C TYR A 58 -4.04 -6.72 -17.13
N ALA A 59 -4.43 -6.04 -16.04
CA ALA A 59 -5.64 -5.23 -15.99
C ALA A 59 -5.50 -4.06 -15.01
N ILE A 60 -6.19 -2.95 -15.32
CA ILE A 60 -6.44 -1.84 -14.39
C ILE A 60 -7.95 -1.79 -14.20
N ASN A 61 -8.42 -1.94 -12.97
CA ASN A 61 -9.83 -1.89 -12.62
C ASN A 61 -10.09 -0.61 -11.81
N PRO A 62 -10.54 0.49 -12.44
CA PRO A 62 -10.91 1.71 -11.72
C PRO A 62 -12.01 1.44 -10.71
N VAL A 63 -11.84 1.97 -9.50
CA VAL A 63 -12.80 1.83 -8.40
C VAL A 63 -12.90 3.16 -7.65
N THR A 64 -13.82 3.24 -6.68
CA THR A 64 -13.85 4.40 -5.77
C THR A 64 -12.67 4.36 -4.81
N GLU A 65 -12.30 5.52 -4.26
CA GLU A 65 -11.24 5.63 -3.24
C GLU A 65 -11.51 4.70 -2.03
N GLU A 66 -12.77 4.61 -1.60
CA GLU A 66 -13.21 3.75 -0.50
C GLU A 66 -12.89 2.27 -0.77
N VAL A 67 -13.23 1.79 -1.97
CA VAL A 67 -12.97 0.40 -2.39
C VAL A 67 -11.48 0.16 -2.55
N MET A 68 -10.73 1.12 -3.10
CA MET A 68 -9.28 1.02 -3.24
C MET A 68 -8.60 0.87 -1.87
N LYS A 69 -8.97 1.68 -0.88
CA LYS A 69 -8.42 1.60 0.50
C LYS A 69 -8.74 0.28 1.18
N GLU A 70 -10.00 -0.17 1.11
CA GLU A 70 -10.41 -1.45 1.67
C GLU A 70 -9.67 -2.62 1.01
N MET A 71 -9.51 -2.58 -0.32
CA MET A 71 -8.76 -3.60 -1.04
C MET A 71 -7.26 -3.53 -0.75
N ALA A 72 -6.68 -2.35 -0.57
CA ALA A 72 -5.28 -2.21 -0.16
C ALA A 72 -5.04 -2.87 1.20
N ASN A 73 -5.97 -2.72 2.16
CA ASN A 73 -5.89 -3.38 3.47
C ASN A 73 -5.98 -4.92 3.37
N ARG A 74 -6.80 -5.44 2.44
CA ARG A 74 -6.97 -6.90 2.22
C ARG A 74 -5.85 -7.53 1.40
N ILE A 75 -5.24 -6.79 0.47
CA ILE A 75 -4.19 -7.27 -0.42
C ILE A 75 -2.86 -7.25 0.34
N HIS A 76 -2.50 -8.39 0.90
CA HIS A 76 -1.19 -8.59 1.53
C HIS A 76 -0.11 -8.85 0.46
N GLN A 77 0.32 -7.82 -0.27
CA GLN A 77 1.50 -7.89 -1.13
C GLN A 77 2.69 -7.14 -0.53
N LYS A 78 3.68 -7.88 -0.02
CA LYS A 78 4.97 -7.33 0.39
C LYS A 78 6.10 -7.79 -0.53
N PRO A 79 6.94 -6.89 -1.06
CA PRO A 79 8.38 -7.02 -0.90
C PRO A 79 8.73 -6.51 0.51
N ILE A 80 9.18 -7.38 1.39
CA ILE A 80 9.69 -7.00 2.72
C ILE A 80 11.14 -6.51 2.53
N GLU A 81 11.48 -5.33 3.04
CA GLU A 81 12.87 -4.88 3.14
C GLU A 81 13.40 -4.90 4.59
N SER A 82 14.71 -5.00 4.74
CA SER A 82 15.39 -5.16 6.03
C SER A 82 15.13 -4.04 7.04
N TRP A 83 14.66 -2.86 6.60
CA TRP A 83 14.33 -1.72 7.47
C TRP A 83 12.92 -1.80 8.06
N ASP A 84 11.98 -2.47 7.38
CA ASP A 84 10.59 -2.67 7.84
C ASP A 84 10.53 -3.39 9.18
N ILE A 85 11.55 -4.21 9.47
CA ILE A 85 11.71 -4.96 10.72
C ILE A 85 11.82 -4.01 11.92
N ARG A 86 12.50 -2.85 11.79
CA ARG A 86 12.73 -1.94 12.92
C ARG A 86 11.47 -1.18 13.31
N GLU A 87 10.72 -0.68 12.34
CA GLU A 87 9.43 -0.02 12.61
C GLU A 87 8.38 -1.02 13.10
N MET A 88 8.40 -2.25 12.57
CA MET A 88 7.56 -3.34 13.08
C MET A 88 7.92 -3.70 14.54
N GLN A 89 9.22 -3.80 14.87
CA GLN A 89 9.69 -4.02 16.25
C GLN A 89 9.24 -2.90 17.19
N LYS A 90 9.34 -1.64 16.76
CA LYS A 90 8.93 -0.47 17.54
C LYS A 90 7.41 -0.49 17.80
N LYS A 91 6.59 -0.77 16.78
CA LYS A 91 5.14 -0.89 16.91
C LYS A 91 4.75 -2.04 17.85
N LEU A 92 5.42 -3.19 17.73
CA LEU A 92 5.22 -4.34 18.63
C LEU A 92 5.58 -4.04 20.09
N LEU A 93 6.66 -3.30 20.34
CA LEU A 93 7.01 -2.84 21.70
C LEU A 93 5.93 -1.94 22.29
N MET A 94 5.45 -0.95 21.53
CA MET A 94 4.41 -0.04 22.00
C MET A 94 3.09 -0.75 22.32
N LEU A 95 2.71 -1.74 21.51
CA LEU A 95 1.52 -2.58 21.75
C LEU A 95 1.68 -3.44 23.01
N SER A 96 2.87 -3.99 23.25
CA SER A 96 3.19 -4.75 24.47
C SER A 96 3.10 -3.89 25.74
N GLU A 97 3.65 -2.67 25.69
CA GLU A 97 3.61 -1.73 26.82
C GLU A 97 2.18 -1.31 27.16
N LYS A 98 1.36 -1.06 26.14
CA LYS A 98 -0.05 -0.73 26.33
C LYS A 98 -0.82 -1.87 27.00
N ASN A 99 -0.66 -3.10 26.54
CA ASN A 99 -1.34 -4.27 27.11
C ASN A 99 -0.94 -4.53 28.57
N LYS A 100 0.32 -4.26 28.94
CA LYS A 100 0.81 -4.40 30.31
C LYS A 100 0.20 -3.36 31.24
N SER A 101 0.10 -2.12 30.78
CA SER A 101 -0.55 -1.05 31.55
C SER A 101 -2.05 -1.31 31.78
N GLU A 102 -2.74 -1.91 30.80
CA GLU A 102 -4.15 -2.29 30.93
C GLU A 102 -4.36 -3.48 31.87
N SER A 103 -3.45 -4.46 31.91
CA SER A 103 -3.53 -5.58 32.85
C SER A 103 -3.24 -5.19 34.29
N GLU A 104 -2.27 -4.30 34.52
CA GLU A 104 -1.94 -3.78 35.85
C GLU A 104 -3.10 -2.93 36.40
N PHE A 105 -3.81 -2.20 35.54
CA PHE A 105 -5.03 -1.45 35.92
C PHE A 105 -6.22 -2.34 36.30
N ILE A 106 -6.28 -3.60 35.83
CA ILE A 106 -7.38 -4.54 36.13
C ILE A 106 -7.09 -5.35 37.39
N GLU A 107 -5.83 -5.61 37.72
CA GLU A 107 -5.44 -6.31 38.96
C GLU A 107 -5.52 -5.42 40.22
N GLU A 108 -5.56 -4.10 40.07
CA GLU A 108 -5.68 -3.13 41.19
C GLU A 108 -7.13 -2.75 41.56
N VAL A 109 -8.15 -3.32 40.91
CA VAL A 109 -9.60 -3.08 41.17
C VAL A 109 -10.28 -4.33 41.69
#